data_AF-A0A2N7BBV6-F1
#
_entry.id   AF-A0A2N7BBV6-F1
#
_cell.length_a   1.000
_cell.length_b   1.000
_cell.length_c   1.000
_cell.angle_alpha   90.00
_cell.angle_beta   90.00
_cell.angle_gamma   90.00
#
_symmetry.space_group_name_H-M   'P 1'
#
loop_
_entity.id
_entity.type
_entity.pdbx_description
1 polymer ?
#
loop_
_entity_poly.entity_id
_entity_poly.type
_entity_poly.pdbx_seq_one_letter_code
_entity_poly.pdbx_strand_id
1 'polypeptide(L)'
;MKKIFLALPLIGLSQLVSAQQDAKLIEKAKKIHAKVFTLDTHADTPMRMVGKGFDISKDNTPAPGTATGFDSKIDFPRMKKGGVDGIFFAVYQGQGPRTPEANARVQQMAMTILDSMYAQINRHPEMGKIVTTQEEAMAQEKAGKRSIFIGMENGYQIGNDLSLLQKFYDRGVRYMTLSHSANNDICDSSTDPKGPEFNGLSPFGEKVVTEMNRLGMIIDISHVSDSTVWDLIKLSKAPIVATHSDAWSVLNHPRNLNDDLLRAVAKKGGVVQLNLLSSYIKEAPKNPEREAATAEIRKKYTAGGAMTDEQMKAMRMEMRELNKKYPVPLATVKDAIDHLDHFVKIMGVDHVGIGGDYDGGGYLADCFDISEYENLTIEMVRRGYSEKDLKKIWGDNFFRVMKDVKKVGEKIRSGDMAMR
;
A
#
# COMPACT_ATOMS: atom_id res chain seq x y z
N MET A 1 49.52 -49.83 18.18
CA MET A 1 49.45 -48.62 17.34
C MET A 1 48.00 -48.35 16.96
N LYS A 2 47.29 -47.45 17.67
CA LYS A 2 45.95 -46.97 17.27
C LYS A 2 46.09 -45.53 16.78
N LYS A 3 45.77 -45.28 15.52
CA LYS A 3 45.74 -43.95 14.91
C LYS A 3 44.52 -43.20 15.46
N ILE A 4 44.76 -42.14 16.24
CA ILE A 4 43.74 -41.16 16.59
C ILE A 4 43.66 -40.19 15.42
N PHE A 5 42.58 -40.25 14.63
CA PHE A 5 42.26 -39.21 13.66
C PHE A 5 41.69 -38.01 14.43
N LEU A 6 42.43 -36.91 14.47
CA LEU A 6 41.89 -35.61 14.84
C LEU A 6 40.88 -35.20 13.77
N ALA A 7 39.58 -35.26 14.10
CA ALA A 7 38.56 -34.55 13.36
C ALA A 7 38.67 -33.06 13.69
N LEU A 8 39.35 -32.28 12.84
CA LEU A 8 39.30 -30.81 12.89
C LEU A 8 37.89 -30.30 12.53
N PRO A 9 37.49 -29.09 12.99
CA PRO A 9 36.10 -28.68 13.10
C PRO A 9 35.56 -28.22 11.74
N LEU A 10 34.96 -29.14 10.98
CA LEU A 10 34.23 -28.83 9.73
C LEU A 10 33.05 -27.86 9.92
N ILE A 11 32.53 -27.73 11.15
CA ILE A 11 31.37 -26.87 11.47
C ILE A 11 31.74 -25.37 11.46
N GLY A 12 32.97 -25.01 11.87
CA GLY A 12 33.41 -23.60 11.88
C GLY A 12 33.67 -23.06 10.48
N LEU A 13 34.17 -23.90 9.58
CA LEU A 13 34.47 -23.52 8.19
C LEU A 13 33.18 -23.29 7.38
N SER A 14 32.14 -24.11 7.58
CA SER A 14 30.87 -23.98 6.84
C SER A 14 30.08 -22.74 7.25
N GLN A 15 30.08 -22.36 8.52
CA GLN A 15 29.44 -21.13 9.00
C GLN A 15 30.13 -19.87 8.47
N LEU A 16 31.47 -19.86 8.41
CA LEU A 16 32.25 -18.74 7.84
C LEU A 16 31.99 -18.57 6.34
N VAL A 17 31.94 -19.67 5.58
CA VAL A 17 31.62 -19.65 4.15
C VAL A 17 30.20 -19.14 3.90
N SER A 18 29.22 -19.58 4.70
CA SER A 18 27.83 -19.11 4.62
C SER A 18 27.71 -17.61 4.90
N ALA A 19 28.34 -17.10 5.97
CA ALA A 19 28.33 -15.68 6.32
C ALA A 19 29.01 -14.81 5.24
N GLN A 20 30.11 -15.28 4.66
CA GLN A 20 30.80 -14.56 3.59
C GLN A 20 29.96 -14.53 2.30
N GLN A 21 29.22 -15.59 2.01
CA GLN A 21 28.29 -15.63 0.87
C GLN A 21 27.11 -14.68 1.08
N ASP A 22 26.54 -14.63 2.29
CA ASP A 22 25.45 -13.70 2.61
C ASP A 22 25.90 -12.23 2.52
N ALA A 23 27.09 -11.90 3.02
CA ALA A 23 27.65 -10.56 2.88
C ALA A 23 27.77 -10.10 1.41
N LYS A 24 28.15 -11.02 0.50
CA LYS A 24 28.19 -10.73 -0.95
C LYS A 24 26.80 -10.51 -1.54
N LEU A 25 25.79 -11.27 -1.09
CA LEU A 25 24.40 -11.08 -1.53
C LEU A 25 23.84 -9.75 -1.05
N ILE A 26 24.11 -9.37 0.20
CA ILE A 26 23.76 -8.06 0.74
C ILE A 26 24.41 -6.96 -0.11
N GLU A 27 25.73 -7.01 -0.34
CA GLU A 27 26.43 -6.01 -1.15
C GLU A 27 25.86 -5.90 -2.57
N LYS A 28 25.55 -7.04 -3.20
CA LYS A 28 24.87 -7.09 -4.50
C LYS A 28 23.50 -6.43 -4.43
N ALA A 29 22.70 -6.72 -3.40
CA ALA A 29 21.38 -6.13 -3.21
C ALA A 29 21.44 -4.62 -3.05
N LYS A 30 22.38 -4.10 -2.24
CA LYS A 30 22.60 -2.65 -2.08
C LYS A 30 22.89 -1.96 -3.40
N LYS A 31 23.77 -2.57 -4.21
CA LYS A 31 24.14 -2.05 -5.53
C LYS A 31 22.96 -2.06 -6.51
N ILE A 32 22.08 -3.06 -6.44
CA ILE A 32 20.88 -3.11 -7.26
C ILE A 32 19.87 -2.07 -6.78
N HIS A 33 19.60 -2.01 -5.47
CA HIS A 33 18.64 -1.09 -4.86
C HIS A 33 18.99 0.37 -5.17
N ALA A 34 20.27 0.73 -5.13
CA ALA A 34 20.73 2.08 -5.47
C ALA A 34 20.66 2.43 -6.98
N LYS A 35 20.36 1.47 -7.87
CA LYS A 35 20.28 1.69 -9.32
C LYS A 35 18.86 1.66 -9.87
N VAL A 36 17.97 0.89 -9.25
CA VAL A 36 16.60 0.74 -9.71
C VAL A 36 15.76 1.85 -9.11
N PHE A 37 14.82 2.40 -9.89
CA PHE A 37 13.83 3.32 -9.35
C PHE A 37 12.87 2.55 -8.44
N THR A 38 12.77 2.99 -7.19
CA THR A 38 11.93 2.36 -6.17
C THR A 38 10.65 3.17 -5.94
N LEU A 39 9.51 2.51 -6.14
CA LEU A 39 8.17 3.05 -5.98
C LEU A 39 7.43 2.28 -4.91
N ASP A 40 6.86 3.01 -3.97
CA ASP A 40 5.80 2.52 -3.08
C ASP A 40 4.44 3.04 -3.56
N THR A 41 3.43 2.17 -3.64
CA THR A 41 2.11 2.52 -4.17
C THR A 41 1.05 2.88 -3.14
N HIS A 42 1.35 2.81 -1.84
CA HIS A 42 0.37 3.18 -0.82
C HIS A 42 0.99 3.57 0.52
N ALA A 43 0.72 4.80 0.94
CA ALA A 43 0.96 5.25 2.31
C ALA A 43 0.01 6.37 2.75
N ASP A 44 -0.39 6.33 4.02
CA ASP A 44 -1.37 7.22 4.65
C ASP A 44 -0.75 8.44 5.36
N THR A 45 0.52 8.72 5.06
CA THR A 45 1.24 9.90 5.54
C THR A 45 0.44 11.22 5.42
N PRO A 46 -0.36 11.47 4.37
CA PRO A 46 -1.13 12.72 4.23
C PRO A 46 -2.03 13.06 5.41
N MET A 47 -2.57 12.07 6.12
CA MET A 47 -3.41 12.34 7.30
C MET A 47 -2.66 13.09 8.40
N ARG A 48 -1.33 12.92 8.48
CA ARG A 48 -0.48 13.65 9.43
C ARG A 48 -0.25 15.10 9.01
N MET A 49 -0.43 15.43 7.73
CA MET A 49 -0.11 16.75 7.17
C MET A 49 -1.15 17.83 7.44
N VAL A 50 -2.38 17.46 7.81
CA VAL A 50 -3.49 18.40 8.10
C VAL A 50 -3.31 19.13 9.43
N GLY A 51 -2.54 18.56 10.37
CA GLY A 51 -2.33 19.08 11.71
C GLY A 51 -1.02 19.84 11.93
N LYS A 52 -0.86 20.37 13.14
CA LYS A 52 0.44 20.88 13.63
C LYS A 52 1.27 19.72 14.19
N GLY A 53 2.57 19.71 13.93
CA GLY A 53 3.51 18.77 14.56
C GLY A 53 4.05 17.66 13.66
N PHE A 54 3.68 17.65 12.38
CA PHE A 54 4.33 16.82 11.36
C PHE A 54 4.88 17.72 10.25
N ASP A 55 6.11 17.44 9.84
CA ASP A 55 6.79 18.12 8.73
C ASP A 55 7.52 17.05 7.93
N ILE A 56 7.07 16.83 6.69
CA ILE A 56 7.64 15.83 5.77
C ILE A 56 9.12 16.09 5.44
N SER A 57 9.62 17.31 5.64
CA SER A 57 11.03 17.66 5.41
C SER A 57 11.96 17.26 6.56
N LYS A 58 11.40 16.93 7.74
CA LYS A 58 12.17 16.60 8.94
C LYS A 58 12.29 15.10 9.12
N ASP A 59 13.32 14.68 9.84
CA ASP A 59 13.42 13.32 10.33
C ASP A 59 12.44 13.18 11.50
N ASN A 60 11.37 12.42 11.30
CA ASN A 60 10.32 12.15 12.27
C ASN A 60 10.51 10.79 12.97
N THR A 61 11.74 10.26 12.99
CA THR A 61 12.07 9.05 13.77
C THR A 61 11.71 9.27 15.24
N PRO A 62 10.93 8.36 15.87
CA PRO A 62 10.61 8.47 17.29
C PRO A 62 11.88 8.40 18.14
N ALA A 63 11.87 9.06 19.30
CA ALA A 63 12.98 8.99 20.23
C ALA A 63 13.29 7.54 20.64
N PRO A 64 14.56 7.19 20.92
CA PRO A 64 14.93 5.84 21.34
C PRO A 64 14.07 5.34 22.51
N GLY A 65 13.50 4.15 22.37
CA GLY A 65 12.63 3.54 23.39
C GLY A 65 11.19 4.10 23.45
N THR A 66 10.83 5.08 22.62
CA THR A 66 9.47 5.65 22.61
C THR A 66 8.63 5.22 21.40
N ALA A 67 9.22 4.45 20.48
CA ALA A 67 8.58 3.99 19.26
C ALA A 67 7.33 3.13 19.56
N THR A 68 6.32 3.33 18.72
CA THR A 68 5.02 2.68 18.74
C THR A 68 4.57 2.39 17.31
N GLY A 69 3.51 1.59 17.16
CA GLY A 69 2.87 1.36 15.86
C GLY A 69 2.22 2.61 15.25
N PHE A 70 2.14 3.74 15.97
CA PHE A 70 1.45 4.96 15.52
C PHE A 70 2.38 6.11 15.12
N ASP A 71 3.70 5.95 15.32
CA ASP A 71 4.67 6.96 14.89
C ASP A 71 4.76 7.02 13.37
N SER A 72 5.08 8.21 12.84
CA SER A 72 5.29 8.39 11.41
C SER A 72 6.32 7.40 10.89
N LYS A 73 6.02 6.80 9.75
CA LYS A 73 6.91 5.86 9.05
C LYS A 73 7.58 6.46 7.82
N ILE A 74 7.19 7.67 7.42
CA ILE A 74 7.65 8.29 6.19
C ILE A 74 7.96 9.77 6.40
N ASP A 75 9.15 10.15 5.92
CA ASP A 75 9.54 11.53 5.62
C ASP A 75 10.66 11.54 4.57
N PHE A 76 10.97 12.72 4.02
CA PHE A 76 11.98 12.81 2.98
C PHE A 76 13.38 12.34 3.42
N PRO A 77 13.88 12.65 4.64
CA PRO A 77 15.14 12.08 5.13
C PRO A 77 15.14 10.54 5.14
N ARG A 78 14.09 9.91 5.65
CA ARG A 78 13.99 8.44 5.72
C ARG A 78 13.75 7.80 4.36
N MET A 79 12.97 8.43 3.46
CA MET A 79 12.86 7.97 2.07
C MET A 79 14.22 7.95 1.39
N LYS A 80 15.03 9.00 1.56
CA LYS A 80 16.40 9.03 1.01
C LYS A 80 17.29 7.95 1.62
N LYS A 81 17.23 7.76 2.95
CA LYS A 81 17.99 6.73 3.66
C LYS A 81 17.63 5.31 3.21
N GLY A 82 16.34 5.05 3.01
CA GLY A 82 15.83 3.77 2.53
C GLY A 82 15.85 3.59 1.02
N GLY A 83 16.44 4.54 0.28
CA GLY A 83 16.55 4.45 -1.18
C GLY A 83 15.21 4.43 -1.90
N VAL A 84 14.17 5.12 -1.37
CA VAL A 84 12.83 5.20 -1.97
C VAL A 84 12.67 6.46 -2.83
N ASP A 85 12.51 6.32 -4.14
CA ASP A 85 12.49 7.43 -5.11
C ASP A 85 11.10 8.00 -5.36
N GLY A 86 10.08 7.15 -5.31
CA GLY A 86 8.69 7.54 -5.48
C GLY A 86 7.77 6.92 -4.44
N ILE A 87 6.71 7.63 -4.09
CA ILE A 87 5.63 7.10 -3.25
C ILE A 87 4.28 7.66 -3.67
N PHE A 88 3.25 6.82 -3.64
CA PHE A 88 1.87 7.25 -3.70
C PHE A 88 1.35 7.55 -2.30
N PHE A 89 0.97 8.79 -2.10
CA PHE A 89 0.31 9.26 -0.90
C PHE A 89 -1.20 9.17 -1.06
N ALA A 90 -1.83 8.40 -0.17
CA ALA A 90 -3.26 8.16 -0.15
C ALA A 90 -3.99 9.32 0.53
N VAL A 91 -4.89 9.97 -0.21
CA VAL A 91 -5.92 10.83 0.36
C VAL A 91 -7.02 9.91 0.88
N TYR A 92 -6.90 9.54 2.15
CA TYR A 92 -7.75 8.56 2.80
C TYR A 92 -8.94 9.20 3.53
N GLN A 93 -10.12 8.58 3.43
CA GLN A 93 -11.24 8.80 4.34
C GLN A 93 -11.91 7.48 4.73
N GLY A 94 -12.06 7.26 6.04
CA GLY A 94 -12.81 6.12 6.56
C GLY A 94 -14.28 6.14 6.13
N GLN A 95 -14.90 4.95 6.04
CA GLN A 95 -16.30 4.84 5.67
C GLN A 95 -17.21 5.39 6.78
N GLY A 96 -18.17 6.24 6.40
CA GLY A 96 -19.16 6.84 7.30
C GLY A 96 -20.59 6.76 6.75
N PRO A 97 -21.54 7.49 7.38
CA PRO A 97 -22.92 7.59 6.91
C PRO A 97 -23.01 8.12 5.47
N ARG A 98 -23.89 7.55 4.64
CA ARG A 98 -24.06 7.93 3.24
C ARG A 98 -25.17 8.98 3.07
N THR A 99 -25.01 10.11 3.75
CA THR A 99 -25.94 11.26 3.67
C THR A 99 -25.29 12.44 2.96
N PRO A 100 -26.06 13.38 2.37
CA PRO A 100 -25.50 14.57 1.74
C PRO A 100 -24.54 15.36 2.65
N GLU A 101 -24.88 15.50 3.93
CA GLU A 101 -24.06 16.23 4.91
C GLU A 101 -22.75 15.50 5.20
N ALA A 102 -22.78 14.17 5.30
CA ALA A 102 -21.59 13.37 5.53
C ALA A 102 -20.68 13.36 4.29
N ASN A 103 -21.27 13.22 3.09
CA ASN A 103 -20.57 13.29 1.82
C ASN A 103 -19.86 14.65 1.66
N ALA A 104 -20.55 15.76 1.95
CA ALA A 104 -19.95 17.10 1.90
C ALA A 104 -18.77 17.25 2.87
N ARG A 105 -18.84 16.66 4.07
CA ARG A 105 -17.73 16.69 5.03
C ARG A 105 -16.51 15.92 4.53
N VAL A 106 -16.68 14.70 4.03
CA VAL A 106 -15.54 13.91 3.53
C VAL A 106 -14.93 14.51 2.26
N GLN A 107 -15.74 15.13 1.40
CA GLN A 107 -15.27 15.88 0.23
C GLN A 107 -14.41 17.08 0.66
N GLN A 108 -14.86 17.85 1.65
CA GLN A 108 -14.10 18.98 2.17
C GLN A 108 -12.80 18.54 2.84
N MET A 109 -12.83 17.42 3.57
CA MET A 109 -11.62 16.87 4.20
C MET A 109 -10.63 16.37 3.16
N ALA A 110 -11.08 15.68 2.10
CA ALA A 110 -10.24 15.25 0.98
C ALA A 110 -9.49 16.43 0.35
N MET A 111 -10.19 17.53 0.09
CA MET A 111 -9.56 18.76 -0.42
C MET A 111 -8.59 19.37 0.59
N THR A 112 -8.91 19.34 1.89
CA THR A 112 -8.02 19.84 2.95
C THR A 112 -6.72 19.03 3.04
N ILE A 113 -6.80 17.71 2.89
CA ILE A 113 -5.63 16.83 2.84
C ILE A 113 -4.78 17.16 1.61
N LEU A 114 -5.40 17.27 0.43
CA LEU A 114 -4.70 17.66 -0.81
C LEU A 114 -4.00 19.01 -0.66
N ASP A 115 -4.71 20.02 -0.18
CA ASP A 115 -4.16 21.36 0.02
C ASP A 115 -2.99 21.33 1.02
N SER A 116 -3.07 20.52 2.06
CA SER A 116 -2.00 20.32 3.04
C SER A 116 -0.77 19.65 2.42
N MET A 117 -0.97 18.61 1.60
CA MET A 117 0.12 17.95 0.85
C MET A 117 0.84 18.95 -0.06
N TYR A 118 0.08 19.67 -0.90
CA TYR A 118 0.65 20.68 -1.80
C TYR A 118 1.38 21.76 -1.00
N ALA A 119 0.79 22.27 0.08
CA ALA A 119 1.39 23.33 0.88
C ALA A 119 2.68 22.89 1.55
N GLN A 120 2.77 21.67 2.08
CA GLN A 120 4.00 21.17 2.71
C GLN A 120 5.07 20.83 1.67
N ILE A 121 4.73 20.08 0.62
CA ILE A 121 5.72 19.62 -0.37
C ILE A 121 6.28 20.81 -1.17
N ASN A 122 5.43 21.77 -1.57
CA ASN A 122 5.89 22.94 -2.35
C ASN A 122 6.76 23.91 -1.53
N ARG A 123 6.78 23.81 -0.19
CA ARG A 123 7.73 24.55 0.66
C ARG A 123 9.15 23.97 0.61
N HIS A 124 9.30 22.74 0.12
CA HIS A 124 10.57 22.00 0.08
C HIS A 124 10.88 21.44 -1.33
N PRO A 125 10.86 22.27 -2.40
CA PRO A 125 11.09 21.82 -3.77
C PRO A 125 12.50 21.24 -4.00
N GLU A 126 13.43 21.47 -3.08
CA GLU A 126 14.75 20.86 -3.03
C GLU A 126 14.73 19.38 -2.59
N MET A 127 13.70 18.95 -1.86
CA MET A 127 13.59 17.58 -1.32
C MET A 127 12.64 16.69 -2.13
N GLY A 128 11.52 17.23 -2.61
CA GLY A 128 10.55 16.45 -3.36
C GLY A 128 9.52 17.29 -4.10
N LYS A 129 8.74 16.63 -4.96
CA LYS A 129 7.72 17.27 -5.79
C LYS A 129 6.54 16.34 -6.02
N ILE A 130 5.33 16.91 -6.07
CA ILE A 130 4.14 16.20 -6.57
C ILE A 130 4.26 16.02 -8.08
N VAL A 131 4.17 14.77 -8.54
CA VAL A 131 4.28 14.36 -9.94
C VAL A 131 3.10 13.49 -10.34
N THR A 132 2.87 13.39 -11.65
CA THR A 132 1.71 12.71 -12.21
C THR A 132 2.04 11.79 -13.39
N THR A 133 3.32 11.69 -13.76
CA THR A 133 3.80 10.76 -14.79
C THR A 133 5.12 10.11 -14.39
N GLN A 134 5.45 8.99 -15.03
CA GLN A 134 6.75 8.33 -14.88
C GLN A 134 7.89 9.26 -15.28
N GLU A 135 7.75 10.02 -16.37
CA GLU A 135 8.79 10.91 -16.88
C GLU A 135 9.15 12.00 -15.87
N GLU A 136 8.15 12.58 -15.21
CA GLU A 136 8.35 13.55 -14.14
C GLU A 136 9.08 12.94 -12.94
N ALA A 137 8.72 11.70 -12.56
CA ALA A 137 9.37 10.99 -11.46
C ALA A 137 10.83 10.64 -11.75
N MET A 138 11.12 10.13 -12.95
CA MET A 138 12.50 9.86 -13.40
C MET A 138 13.33 11.14 -13.48
N ALA A 139 12.71 12.29 -13.77
CA ALA A 139 13.41 13.58 -13.70
C ALA A 139 13.71 14.02 -12.25
N GLN A 140 12.84 13.70 -11.28
CA GLN A 140 13.12 13.97 -9.87
C GLN A 140 14.23 13.07 -9.32
N GLU A 141 14.22 11.77 -9.65
CA GLU A 141 15.25 10.83 -9.22
C GLU A 141 16.65 11.27 -9.69
N LYS A 142 16.79 11.63 -10.97
CA LYS A 142 18.04 12.22 -11.52
C LYS A 142 18.50 13.49 -10.80
N ALA A 143 17.55 14.26 -10.25
CA ALA A 143 17.83 15.46 -9.47
C ALA A 143 18.08 15.17 -7.97
N GLY A 144 18.05 13.90 -7.56
CA GLY A 144 18.20 13.45 -6.16
C GLY A 144 16.97 13.68 -5.29
N LYS A 145 15.82 14.02 -5.89
CA LYS A 145 14.58 14.43 -5.20
C LYS A 145 13.55 13.30 -5.16
N ARG A 146 12.62 13.38 -4.21
CA ARG A 146 11.54 12.40 -4.05
C ARG A 146 10.31 12.75 -4.89
N SER A 147 9.74 11.74 -5.52
CA SER A 147 8.53 11.84 -6.33
C SER A 147 7.31 11.50 -5.49
N ILE A 148 6.38 12.44 -5.36
CA ILE A 148 5.11 12.19 -4.65
C ILE A 148 3.99 12.06 -5.68
N PHE A 149 3.39 10.89 -5.78
CA PHE A 149 2.15 10.69 -6.51
C PHE A 149 0.97 10.74 -5.55
N ILE A 150 -0.24 10.93 -6.09
CA ILE A 150 -1.46 11.02 -5.28
C ILE A 150 -2.43 9.92 -5.68
N GLY A 151 -2.86 9.16 -4.68
CA GLY A 151 -3.97 8.23 -4.75
C GLY A 151 -5.12 8.68 -3.86
N MET A 152 -6.32 8.15 -4.12
CA MET A 152 -7.45 8.31 -3.21
C MET A 152 -7.85 6.95 -2.66
N GLU A 153 -7.95 6.83 -1.34
CA GLU A 153 -8.42 5.60 -0.70
C GLU A 153 -9.83 5.79 -0.18
N ASN A 154 -10.72 4.89 -0.60
CA ASN A 154 -12.17 4.94 -0.45
C ASN A 154 -12.87 5.95 -1.39
N GLY A 155 -13.63 5.41 -2.35
CA GLY A 155 -14.50 6.19 -3.24
C GLY A 155 -15.70 6.83 -2.54
N TYR A 156 -15.91 6.60 -1.24
CA TYR A 156 -16.87 7.36 -0.42
C TYR A 156 -16.69 8.89 -0.55
N GLN A 157 -15.46 9.34 -0.81
CA GLN A 157 -15.11 10.74 -0.98
C GLN A 157 -15.77 11.40 -2.20
N ILE A 158 -16.23 10.64 -3.20
CA ILE A 158 -17.00 11.20 -4.33
C ILE A 158 -18.52 11.14 -4.11
N GLY A 159 -18.99 10.45 -3.07
CA GLY A 159 -20.41 10.23 -2.81
C GLY A 159 -21.11 9.72 -4.07
N ASN A 160 -22.15 10.45 -4.50
CA ASN A 160 -22.91 10.19 -5.73
C ASN A 160 -22.61 11.20 -6.87
N ASP A 161 -21.53 11.98 -6.75
CA ASP A 161 -21.15 13.02 -7.72
C ASP A 161 -19.94 12.59 -8.56
N LEU A 162 -20.22 12.12 -9.79
CA LEU A 162 -19.19 11.70 -10.73
C LEU A 162 -18.24 12.83 -11.15
N SER A 163 -18.68 14.10 -11.08
CA SER A 163 -17.85 15.24 -11.51
C SER A 163 -16.60 15.41 -10.63
N LEU A 164 -16.65 14.89 -9.41
CA LEU A 164 -15.52 14.91 -8.49
C LEU A 164 -14.33 14.07 -8.97
N LEU A 165 -14.56 13.02 -9.78
CA LEU A 165 -13.45 12.25 -10.36
C LEU A 165 -12.55 13.13 -11.24
N GLN A 166 -13.14 13.94 -12.12
CA GLN A 166 -12.40 14.91 -12.93
C GLN A 166 -11.70 15.94 -12.04
N LYS A 167 -12.42 16.49 -11.05
CA LYS A 167 -11.87 17.49 -10.12
C LYS A 167 -10.63 16.96 -9.37
N PHE A 168 -10.68 15.73 -8.87
CA PHE A 168 -9.55 15.10 -8.20
C PHE A 168 -8.42 14.74 -9.17
N TYR A 169 -8.75 14.27 -10.38
CA TYR A 169 -7.76 14.00 -11.42
C TYR A 169 -6.97 15.25 -11.82
N ASP A 170 -7.65 16.39 -11.96
CA ASP A 170 -7.05 17.70 -12.26
C ASP A 170 -6.17 18.20 -11.10
N ARG A 171 -6.48 17.78 -9.87
CA ARG A 171 -5.67 17.99 -8.66
C ARG A 171 -4.53 16.97 -8.50
N GLY A 172 -4.23 16.17 -9.53
CA GLY A 172 -3.08 15.27 -9.56
C GLY A 172 -3.34 13.84 -9.10
N VAL A 173 -4.57 13.48 -8.71
CA VAL A 173 -4.92 12.10 -8.34
C VAL A 173 -4.82 11.18 -9.55
N ARG A 174 -4.19 10.00 -9.38
CA ARG A 174 -3.98 9.03 -10.47
C ARG A 174 -4.55 7.64 -10.23
N TYR A 175 -4.93 7.30 -9.00
CA TYR A 175 -5.78 6.14 -8.72
C TYR A 175 -6.88 6.48 -7.71
N MET A 176 -7.93 5.66 -7.70
CA MET A 176 -8.89 5.61 -6.60
C MET A 176 -9.22 4.17 -6.20
N THR A 177 -9.10 3.85 -4.91
CA THR A 177 -9.59 2.62 -4.28
C THR A 177 -11.11 2.72 -4.11
N LEU A 178 -11.87 1.78 -4.67
CA LEU A 178 -13.33 1.96 -4.77
C LEU A 178 -14.05 1.93 -3.41
N SER A 179 -13.60 1.09 -2.46
CA SER A 179 -14.11 1.04 -1.09
C SER A 179 -12.96 0.99 -0.08
N HIS A 180 -13.28 1.00 1.21
CA HIS A 180 -12.30 0.74 2.27
C HIS A 180 -12.81 -0.43 3.12
N SER A 181 -12.90 -0.28 4.44
CA SER A 181 -13.26 -1.37 5.35
C SER A 181 -14.75 -1.72 5.38
N ALA A 182 -15.61 -0.94 4.72
CA ALA A 182 -17.05 -1.16 4.65
C ALA A 182 -17.59 -0.74 3.27
N ASN A 183 -18.79 -1.22 2.94
CA ASN A 183 -19.49 -0.96 1.68
C ASN A 183 -19.79 0.54 1.54
N ASN A 184 -19.85 1.00 0.30
CA ASN A 184 -20.26 2.36 -0.02
C ASN A 184 -21.19 2.38 -1.24
N ASP A 185 -21.57 3.55 -1.74
CA ASP A 185 -22.49 3.66 -2.88
C ASP A 185 -21.91 3.16 -4.22
N ILE A 186 -20.64 2.78 -4.25
CA ILE A 186 -19.91 2.33 -5.45
C ILE A 186 -19.84 0.81 -5.47
N CYS A 187 -19.44 0.17 -4.37
CA CYS A 187 -19.17 -1.26 -4.33
C CYS A 187 -19.15 -1.87 -2.93
N ASP A 188 -19.13 -3.20 -2.91
CA ASP A 188 -18.93 -3.98 -1.69
C ASP A 188 -17.45 -4.04 -1.28
N SER A 189 -17.21 -3.97 0.03
CA SER A 189 -15.92 -4.19 0.68
C SER A 189 -15.75 -5.66 1.03
N SER A 190 -14.51 -6.14 0.98
CA SER A 190 -14.12 -7.49 1.44
C SER A 190 -14.29 -7.69 2.96
N THR A 191 -14.40 -6.61 3.73
CA THR A 191 -14.40 -6.67 5.20
C THR A 191 -15.63 -6.06 5.84
N ASP A 192 -16.68 -5.73 5.08
CA ASP A 192 -17.89 -5.19 5.70
C ASP A 192 -18.55 -6.26 6.60
N PRO A 193 -18.69 -6.01 7.92
CA PRO A 193 -19.26 -6.99 8.83
C PRO A 193 -20.74 -7.28 8.55
N LYS A 194 -21.43 -6.44 7.77
CA LYS A 194 -22.83 -6.64 7.37
C LYS A 194 -22.97 -7.53 6.13
N GLY A 195 -21.85 -7.91 5.50
CA GLY A 195 -21.85 -8.64 4.24
C GLY A 195 -22.09 -7.75 3.01
N PRO A 196 -22.20 -8.34 1.81
CA PRO A 196 -22.35 -7.59 0.57
C PRO A 196 -23.73 -6.91 0.45
N GLU A 197 -23.77 -5.71 -0.12
CA GLU A 197 -24.99 -4.99 -0.51
C GLU A 197 -25.36 -5.22 -1.97
N PHE A 198 -24.36 -5.29 -2.87
CA PHE A 198 -24.58 -5.39 -4.32
C PHE A 198 -24.19 -6.75 -4.91
N ASN A 199 -23.44 -7.56 -4.16
CA ASN A 199 -22.66 -8.68 -4.66
C ASN A 199 -21.70 -8.27 -5.79
N GLY A 200 -21.02 -7.12 -5.63
CA GLY A 200 -20.13 -6.58 -6.65
C GLY A 200 -20.13 -5.05 -6.73
N LEU A 201 -20.33 -4.53 -7.94
CA LEU A 201 -20.52 -3.09 -8.17
C LEU A 201 -22.00 -2.70 -8.07
N SER A 202 -22.27 -1.49 -7.59
CA SER A 202 -23.59 -0.88 -7.71
C SER A 202 -23.82 -0.33 -9.13
N PRO A 203 -25.07 0.00 -9.53
CA PRO A 203 -25.34 0.71 -10.78
C PRO A 203 -24.64 2.07 -10.88
N PHE A 204 -24.35 2.72 -9.74
CA PHE A 204 -23.54 3.93 -9.72
C PHE A 204 -22.05 3.59 -9.89
N GLY A 205 -21.58 2.50 -9.26
CA GLY A 205 -20.22 2.00 -9.42
C GLY A 205 -19.83 1.69 -10.85
N GLU A 206 -20.74 1.13 -11.65
CA GLU A 206 -20.49 0.94 -13.10
C GLU A 206 -20.21 2.26 -13.84
N LYS A 207 -20.90 3.35 -13.45
CA LYS A 207 -20.66 4.70 -14.01
C LYS A 207 -19.32 5.25 -13.54
N VAL A 208 -18.95 5.02 -12.28
CA VAL A 208 -17.63 5.38 -11.74
C VAL A 208 -16.52 4.70 -12.52
N VAL A 209 -16.62 3.39 -12.77
CA VAL A 209 -15.65 2.63 -13.57
C VAL A 209 -15.52 3.19 -14.99
N THR A 210 -16.65 3.47 -15.62
CA THR A 210 -16.70 4.07 -16.96
C THR A 210 -15.97 5.42 -16.99
N GLU A 211 -16.23 6.28 -16.01
CA GLU A 211 -15.61 7.61 -15.92
C GLU A 211 -14.11 7.54 -15.60
N MET A 212 -13.70 6.64 -14.70
CA MET A 212 -12.28 6.41 -14.41
C MET A 212 -11.52 5.92 -15.66
N ASN A 213 -12.10 5.01 -16.44
CA ASN A 213 -11.54 4.60 -17.73
C ASN A 213 -11.45 5.78 -18.71
N ARG A 214 -12.50 6.62 -18.82
CA ARG A 214 -12.49 7.83 -19.66
C ARG A 214 -11.39 8.81 -19.25
N LEU A 215 -11.16 9.01 -17.95
CA LEU A 215 -10.11 9.88 -17.41
C LEU A 215 -8.70 9.31 -17.62
N GLY A 216 -8.57 7.98 -17.68
CA GLY A 216 -7.27 7.34 -17.50
C GLY A 216 -6.82 7.38 -16.04
N MET A 217 -7.78 7.28 -15.11
CA MET A 217 -7.53 7.08 -13.68
C MET A 217 -7.48 5.58 -13.39
N ILE A 218 -6.45 5.15 -12.66
CA ILE A 218 -6.27 3.75 -12.26
C ILE A 218 -7.38 3.37 -11.28
N ILE A 219 -8.02 2.22 -11.54
CA ILE A 219 -8.95 1.60 -10.59
C ILE A 219 -8.14 0.72 -9.66
N ASP A 220 -8.14 1.08 -8.38
CA ASP A 220 -7.52 0.29 -7.33
C ASP A 220 -8.56 -0.66 -6.68
N ILE A 221 -8.16 -1.93 -6.55
CA ILE A 221 -8.95 -3.04 -6.02
C ILE A 221 -8.51 -3.50 -4.63
N SER A 222 -7.52 -2.84 -4.01
CA SER A 222 -7.31 -3.04 -2.57
C SER A 222 -8.64 -2.79 -1.84
N HIS A 223 -8.90 -3.50 -0.74
CA HIS A 223 -10.13 -3.40 0.07
C HIS A 223 -11.44 -3.95 -0.54
N VAL A 224 -11.62 -3.94 -1.85
CA VAL A 224 -12.91 -4.33 -2.47
C VAL A 224 -13.19 -5.83 -2.33
N SER A 225 -14.47 -6.23 -2.40
CA SER A 225 -14.86 -7.64 -2.36
C SER A 225 -14.42 -8.42 -3.61
N ASP A 226 -14.26 -9.74 -3.49
CA ASP A 226 -13.96 -10.62 -4.62
C ASP A 226 -14.95 -10.45 -5.80
N SER A 227 -16.25 -10.32 -5.50
CA SER A 227 -17.28 -10.09 -6.52
C SER A 227 -17.10 -8.76 -7.23
N THR A 228 -16.70 -7.70 -6.50
CA THR A 228 -16.37 -6.41 -7.11
C THR A 228 -15.16 -6.54 -8.04
N VAL A 229 -14.12 -7.28 -7.65
CA VAL A 229 -12.97 -7.53 -8.54
C VAL A 229 -13.41 -8.22 -9.82
N TRP A 230 -14.26 -9.25 -9.73
CA TRP A 230 -14.77 -9.96 -10.92
C TRP A 230 -15.57 -9.06 -11.86
N ASP A 231 -16.39 -8.14 -11.33
CA ASP A 231 -17.10 -7.16 -12.14
C ASP A 231 -16.13 -6.19 -12.83
N LEU A 232 -15.09 -5.74 -12.13
CA LEU A 232 -14.05 -4.89 -12.70
C LEU A 232 -13.25 -5.58 -13.81
N ILE A 233 -12.95 -6.88 -13.64
CA ILE A 233 -12.31 -7.69 -14.68
C ILE A 233 -13.16 -7.73 -15.95
N LYS A 234 -14.50 -7.76 -15.83
CA LYS A 234 -15.42 -7.74 -16.97
C LYS A 234 -15.57 -6.33 -17.57
N LEU A 235 -15.78 -5.33 -16.74
CA LEU A 235 -16.25 -4.01 -17.16
C LEU A 235 -15.11 -3.04 -17.52
N SER A 236 -13.99 -3.04 -16.78
CA SER A 236 -12.92 -2.08 -17.02
C SER A 236 -12.31 -2.29 -18.42
N LYS A 237 -12.13 -1.22 -19.19
CA LYS A 237 -11.41 -1.22 -20.46
C LYS A 237 -9.89 -1.17 -20.28
N ALA A 238 -9.42 -0.76 -19.11
CA ALA A 238 -8.02 -0.67 -18.76
C ALA A 238 -7.60 -1.75 -17.73
N PRO A 239 -6.30 -2.02 -17.57
CA PRO A 239 -5.80 -2.81 -16.45
C PRO A 239 -6.21 -2.23 -15.09
N ILE A 240 -6.28 -3.08 -14.08
CA ILE A 240 -6.61 -2.73 -12.69
C ILE A 240 -5.42 -3.04 -11.78
N VAL A 241 -5.35 -2.40 -10.62
CA VAL A 241 -4.23 -2.51 -9.68
C VAL A 241 -4.75 -2.89 -8.30
N ALA A 242 -4.02 -3.71 -7.54
CA ALA A 242 -4.14 -3.72 -6.09
C ALA A 242 -2.91 -2.99 -5.53
N THR A 243 -3.11 -1.80 -4.95
CA THR A 243 -2.03 -0.94 -4.43
C THR A 243 -1.37 -1.43 -3.16
N HIS A 244 -2.01 -2.30 -2.38
CA HIS A 244 -1.51 -2.85 -1.10
C HIS A 244 -2.33 -4.08 -0.67
N SER A 245 -2.09 -5.24 -1.28
CA SER A 245 -2.75 -6.52 -0.95
C SER A 245 -1.76 -7.68 -0.87
N ASP A 246 -2.17 -8.76 -0.19
CA ASP A 246 -1.37 -9.97 0.04
C ASP A 246 -2.03 -11.23 -0.56
N ALA A 247 -1.29 -12.34 -0.60
CA ALA A 247 -1.78 -13.64 -1.08
C ALA A 247 -2.63 -14.42 -0.06
N TRP A 248 -3.87 -14.78 -0.44
CA TRP A 248 -4.80 -15.52 0.44
C TRP A 248 -4.32 -16.95 0.72
N SER A 249 -3.68 -17.57 -0.28
CA SER A 249 -3.15 -18.93 -0.18
C SER A 249 -1.95 -19.04 0.78
N VAL A 250 -1.35 -17.92 1.18
CA VAL A 250 -0.28 -17.87 2.18
C VAL A 250 -0.86 -17.57 3.57
N LEU A 251 -1.74 -16.56 3.68
CA LEU A 251 -2.56 -16.33 4.87
C LEU A 251 -4.02 -16.11 4.46
N ASN A 252 -4.91 -16.96 4.98
CA ASN A 252 -6.36 -16.85 4.78
C ASN A 252 -6.92 -15.65 5.56
N HIS A 253 -6.87 -14.49 4.92
CA HIS A 253 -7.40 -13.24 5.43
C HIS A 253 -8.30 -12.60 4.36
N PRO A 254 -9.47 -12.02 4.72
CA PRO A 254 -10.41 -11.47 3.74
C PRO A 254 -9.84 -10.30 2.91
N ARG A 255 -8.73 -9.69 3.34
CA ARG A 255 -8.02 -8.67 2.53
C ARG A 255 -7.06 -9.21 1.49
N ASN A 256 -6.82 -10.50 1.52
CA ASN A 256 -5.84 -11.11 0.66
C ASN A 256 -6.54 -11.67 -0.59
N LEU A 257 -5.88 -11.55 -1.73
CA LEU A 257 -6.42 -11.99 -3.01
C LEU A 257 -6.21 -13.50 -3.19
N ASN A 258 -7.28 -14.20 -3.57
CA ASN A 258 -7.19 -15.60 -3.93
C ASN A 258 -6.51 -15.79 -5.31
N ASP A 259 -6.03 -17.00 -5.57
CA ASP A 259 -5.24 -17.32 -6.77
C ASP A 259 -6.00 -17.07 -8.09
N ASP A 260 -7.33 -17.23 -8.10
CA ASP A 260 -8.13 -16.98 -9.31
C ASP A 260 -8.21 -15.49 -9.63
N LEU A 261 -8.35 -14.65 -8.60
CA LEU A 261 -8.27 -13.19 -8.75
C LEU A 261 -6.87 -12.76 -9.20
N LEU A 262 -5.81 -13.30 -8.60
CA LEU A 262 -4.44 -13.02 -9.01
C LEU A 262 -4.21 -13.33 -10.50
N ARG A 263 -4.66 -14.50 -10.97
CA ARG A 263 -4.60 -14.86 -12.40
C ARG A 263 -5.42 -13.92 -13.28
N ALA A 264 -6.62 -13.54 -12.83
CA ALA A 264 -7.50 -12.65 -13.58
C ALA A 264 -6.91 -11.24 -13.73
N VAL A 265 -6.35 -10.69 -12.65
CA VAL A 265 -5.66 -9.39 -12.65
C VAL A 265 -4.46 -9.43 -13.62
N ALA A 266 -3.64 -10.48 -13.55
CA ALA A 266 -2.51 -10.65 -14.47
C ALA A 266 -2.97 -10.73 -15.93
N LYS A 267 -4.01 -11.52 -16.24
CA LYS A 267 -4.59 -11.65 -17.58
C LYS A 267 -5.16 -10.32 -18.10
N LYS A 268 -5.65 -9.44 -17.22
CA LYS A 268 -6.11 -8.08 -17.55
C LYS A 268 -4.95 -7.10 -17.78
N GLY A 269 -3.70 -7.51 -17.55
CA GLY A 269 -2.51 -6.67 -17.63
C GLY A 269 -2.19 -5.90 -16.34
N GLY A 270 -2.91 -6.19 -15.25
CA GLY A 270 -2.81 -5.48 -13.97
C GLY A 270 -1.54 -5.77 -13.18
N VAL A 271 -1.46 -5.24 -11.96
CA VAL A 271 -0.34 -5.47 -11.03
C VAL A 271 -0.88 -5.54 -9.60
N VAL A 272 -0.30 -6.42 -8.77
CA VAL A 272 -0.60 -6.52 -7.34
C VAL A 272 0.64 -6.11 -6.56
N GLN A 273 0.46 -5.16 -5.66
CA GLN A 273 1.52 -4.55 -4.87
C GLN A 273 1.46 -5.11 -3.45
N LEU A 274 2.55 -5.76 -3.01
CA LEU A 274 2.68 -6.41 -1.72
C LEU A 274 2.46 -5.42 -0.56
N ASN A 275 1.57 -5.76 0.38
CA ASN A 275 1.33 -4.99 1.60
C ASN A 275 2.35 -5.41 2.69
N LEU A 276 2.67 -4.53 3.64
CA LEU A 276 3.56 -4.81 4.78
C LEU A 276 2.82 -4.80 6.13
N LEU A 277 1.49 -4.88 6.13
CA LEU A 277 0.69 -4.97 7.34
C LEU A 277 0.80 -6.38 7.92
N SER A 278 1.51 -6.49 9.05
CA SER A 278 1.82 -7.77 9.70
C SER A 278 0.61 -8.70 9.88
N SER A 279 -0.58 -8.18 10.17
CA SER A 279 -1.80 -8.99 10.35
C SER A 279 -2.35 -9.60 9.06
N TYR A 280 -1.92 -9.14 7.89
CA TYR A 280 -2.31 -9.67 6.58
C TYR A 280 -1.26 -10.65 6.03
N ILE A 281 -0.06 -10.65 6.61
CA ILE A 281 1.07 -11.52 6.23
C ILE A 281 1.17 -12.75 7.14
N LYS A 282 0.95 -12.59 8.45
CA LYS A 282 1.20 -13.66 9.42
C LYS A 282 0.12 -13.74 10.48
N GLU A 283 -0.31 -14.96 10.78
CA GLU A 283 -1.23 -15.21 11.88
C GLU A 283 -0.53 -14.89 13.21
N ALA A 284 -1.13 -14.00 13.99
CA ALA A 284 -0.68 -13.70 15.34
C ALA A 284 -0.99 -14.89 16.27
N PRO A 285 -0.09 -15.26 17.20
CA PRO A 285 -0.41 -16.23 18.23
C PRO A 285 -1.65 -15.81 19.03
N LYS A 286 -2.54 -16.77 19.31
CA LYS A 286 -3.74 -16.52 20.11
C LYS A 286 -3.38 -16.04 21.50
N ASN A 287 -4.09 -15.04 21.99
CA ASN A 287 -3.91 -14.51 23.33
C ASN A 287 -5.30 -14.15 23.91
N PRO A 288 -5.89 -15.04 24.72
CA PRO A 288 -7.24 -14.85 25.24
C PRO A 288 -7.43 -13.56 26.04
N GLU A 289 -6.42 -13.11 26.80
CA GLU A 289 -6.48 -11.86 27.56
C GLU A 289 -6.52 -10.65 26.64
N ARG A 290 -5.68 -10.64 25.61
CA ARG A 290 -5.69 -9.59 24.58
C ARG A 290 -7.00 -9.59 23.80
N GLU A 291 -7.50 -10.75 23.42
CA GLU A 291 -8.76 -10.91 22.68
C GLU A 291 -9.94 -10.37 23.50
N ALA A 292 -10.03 -10.73 24.78
CA ALA A 292 -11.04 -10.21 25.70
C ALA A 292 -10.97 -8.69 25.84
N ALA A 293 -9.78 -8.14 26.11
CA ALA A 293 -9.58 -6.70 26.24
C ALA A 293 -9.86 -5.94 24.93
N THR A 294 -9.49 -6.52 23.78
CA THR A 294 -9.83 -5.96 22.45
C THR A 294 -11.35 -5.93 22.24
N ALA A 295 -12.05 -7.00 22.63
CA ALA A 295 -13.50 -7.08 22.52
C ALA A 295 -14.20 -6.06 23.44
N GLU A 296 -13.68 -5.81 24.64
CA GLU A 296 -14.18 -4.76 25.54
C GLU A 296 -14.00 -3.36 24.96
N ILE A 297 -12.81 -3.03 24.45
CA ILE A 297 -12.55 -1.75 23.78
C ILE A 297 -13.50 -1.61 22.58
N ARG A 298 -13.61 -2.61 21.71
CA ARG A 298 -14.53 -2.57 20.56
C ARG A 298 -15.96 -2.32 21.03
N LYS A 299 -16.49 -3.12 21.97
CA LYS A 299 -17.84 -2.95 22.51
C LYS A 299 -18.08 -1.55 23.06
N LYS A 300 -17.11 -0.98 23.78
CA LYS A 300 -17.18 0.36 24.37
C LYS A 300 -17.39 1.45 23.31
N TYR A 301 -16.71 1.35 22.16
CA TYR A 301 -16.71 2.40 21.14
C TYR A 301 -17.67 2.14 19.97
N THR A 302 -18.02 0.89 19.67
CA THR A 302 -18.88 0.55 18.53
C THR A 302 -20.36 0.34 18.90
N ALA A 303 -20.72 0.37 20.18
CA ALA A 303 -22.09 0.15 20.63
C ALA A 303 -23.09 1.27 20.26
N GLY A 304 -22.61 2.46 19.86
CA GLY A 304 -23.43 3.65 19.61
C GLY A 304 -23.59 4.07 18.14
N GLY A 305 -23.11 3.28 17.17
CA GLY A 305 -23.05 3.68 15.77
C GLY A 305 -21.68 4.25 15.36
N ALA A 306 -21.67 5.22 14.44
CA ALA A 306 -20.42 5.82 13.96
C ALA A 306 -19.73 6.64 15.07
N MET A 307 -18.42 6.43 15.26
CA MET A 307 -17.64 7.13 16.29
C MET A 307 -17.42 8.60 15.93
N THR A 308 -17.40 9.49 16.93
CA THR A 308 -16.86 10.85 16.78
C THR A 308 -15.33 10.84 16.69
N ASP A 309 -14.73 11.95 16.26
CA ASP A 309 -13.27 12.09 16.20
C ASP A 309 -12.61 11.92 17.58
N GLU A 310 -13.25 12.43 18.64
CA GLU A 310 -12.79 12.26 20.02
C GLU A 310 -12.87 10.80 20.47
N GLN A 311 -13.94 10.09 20.10
CA GLN A 311 -14.08 8.67 20.39
C GLN A 311 -13.05 7.84 19.65
N MET A 312 -12.80 8.11 18.37
CA MET A 312 -11.74 7.46 17.59
C MET A 312 -10.36 7.70 18.22
N LYS A 313 -10.08 8.94 18.64
CA LYS A 313 -8.83 9.29 19.31
C LYS A 313 -8.68 8.55 20.64
N ALA A 314 -9.73 8.49 21.45
CA ALA A 314 -9.72 7.78 22.72
C ALA A 314 -9.52 6.27 22.52
N MET A 315 -10.24 5.66 21.57
CA MET A 315 -10.08 4.25 21.21
C MET A 315 -8.65 3.93 20.77
N ARG A 316 -8.04 4.79 19.94
CA ARG A 316 -6.63 4.63 19.52
C ARG A 316 -5.68 4.67 20.72
N MET A 317 -5.91 5.53 21.70
CA MET A 317 -5.10 5.61 22.91
C MET A 317 -5.25 4.35 23.78
N GLU A 318 -6.47 3.84 23.96
CA GLU A 318 -6.68 2.58 24.70
C GLU A 318 -6.04 1.39 23.98
N MET A 319 -6.18 1.32 22.66
CA MET A 319 -5.53 0.30 21.84
C MET A 319 -4.00 0.38 21.92
N ARG A 320 -3.45 1.59 22.05
CA ARG A 320 -2.01 1.81 22.26
C ARG A 320 -1.53 1.21 23.57
N GLU A 321 -2.23 1.48 24.68
CA GLU A 321 -1.87 0.90 25.97
C GLU A 321 -2.07 -0.62 25.97
N LEU A 322 -3.11 -1.12 25.29
CA LEU A 322 -3.30 -2.56 25.10
C LEU A 322 -2.12 -3.20 24.37
N ASN A 323 -1.64 -2.60 23.27
CA ASN A 323 -0.52 -3.13 22.50
C ASN A 323 0.80 -3.10 23.29
N LYS A 324 0.98 -2.20 24.25
CA LYS A 324 2.13 -2.24 25.18
C LYS A 324 2.02 -3.39 26.17
N LYS A 325 0.82 -3.62 26.71
CA LYS A 325 0.55 -4.67 27.69
C LYS A 325 0.60 -6.07 27.08
N TYR A 326 0.08 -6.21 25.86
CA TYR A 326 -0.01 -7.45 25.11
C TYR A 326 0.54 -7.25 23.69
N PRO A 327 1.87 -7.20 23.54
CA PRO A 327 2.48 -7.01 22.23
C PRO A 327 2.16 -8.19 21.30
N VAL A 328 1.91 -7.88 20.04
CA VAL A 328 1.70 -8.87 18.97
C VAL A 328 3.02 -9.04 18.22
N PRO A 329 3.52 -10.29 18.07
CA PRO A 329 4.66 -10.55 17.20
C PRO A 329 4.38 -10.08 15.77
N LEU A 330 5.26 -9.24 15.24
CA LEU A 330 5.16 -8.73 13.87
C LEU A 330 5.62 -9.80 12.87
N ALA A 331 5.13 -9.68 11.65
CA ALA A 331 5.72 -10.38 10.52
C ALA A 331 7.12 -9.82 10.23
N THR A 332 7.94 -10.62 9.54
CA THR A 332 9.28 -10.24 9.07
C THR A 332 9.29 -10.00 7.57
N VAL A 333 10.35 -9.39 7.05
CA VAL A 333 10.61 -9.26 5.61
C VAL A 333 10.55 -10.62 4.93
N LYS A 334 11.07 -11.67 5.58
CA LYS A 334 11.00 -13.03 5.04
C LYS A 334 9.53 -13.47 4.86
N ASP A 335 8.69 -13.23 5.87
CA ASP A 335 7.27 -13.59 5.80
C ASP A 335 6.58 -12.79 4.66
N ALA A 336 6.87 -11.50 4.51
CA ALA A 336 6.31 -10.67 3.42
C ALA A 336 6.74 -11.16 2.02
N ILE A 337 8.02 -11.50 1.84
CA ILE A 337 8.51 -12.01 0.56
C ILE A 337 7.97 -13.43 0.26
N ASP A 338 7.48 -14.19 1.25
CA ASP A 338 6.75 -15.45 0.98
C ASP A 338 5.44 -15.18 0.20
N HIS A 339 4.73 -14.06 0.47
CA HIS A 339 3.58 -13.64 -0.34
C HIS A 339 4.00 -13.15 -1.73
N LEU A 340 5.09 -12.40 -1.83
CA LEU A 340 5.63 -11.93 -3.11
C LEU A 340 6.04 -13.10 -4.03
N ASP A 341 6.72 -14.11 -3.49
CA ASP A 341 7.08 -15.33 -4.22
C ASP A 341 5.84 -16.03 -4.75
N HIS A 342 4.78 -16.10 -3.94
CA HIS A 342 3.50 -16.67 -4.36
C HIS A 342 2.85 -15.85 -5.49
N PHE A 343 2.85 -14.51 -5.40
CA PHE A 343 2.42 -13.66 -6.51
C PHE A 343 3.20 -13.95 -7.79
N VAL A 344 4.53 -13.98 -7.72
CA VAL A 344 5.38 -14.24 -8.89
C VAL A 344 5.09 -15.62 -9.49
N LYS A 345 4.84 -16.63 -8.65
CA LYS A 345 4.46 -17.98 -9.09
C LYS A 345 3.12 -18.01 -9.83
N ILE A 346 2.11 -17.28 -9.36
CA ILE A 346 0.74 -17.32 -9.92
C ILE A 346 0.56 -16.38 -11.11
N MET A 347 1.19 -15.21 -11.05
CA MET A 347 0.94 -14.07 -11.94
C MET A 347 2.09 -13.83 -12.92
N GLY A 348 3.30 -14.28 -12.58
CA GLY A 348 4.53 -13.87 -13.24
C GLY A 348 5.08 -12.54 -12.70
N VAL A 349 6.40 -12.38 -12.77
CA VAL A 349 7.13 -11.21 -12.23
C VAL A 349 6.71 -9.87 -12.84
N ASP A 350 6.05 -9.87 -14.00
CA ASP A 350 5.54 -8.67 -14.66
C ASP A 350 4.29 -8.08 -13.98
N HIS A 351 3.72 -8.76 -12.98
CA HIS A 351 2.44 -8.38 -12.38
C HIS A 351 2.53 -8.17 -10.86
N VAL A 352 3.74 -7.93 -10.35
CA VAL A 352 4.01 -7.79 -8.91
C VAL A 352 4.74 -6.48 -8.61
N GLY A 353 4.45 -5.85 -7.48
CA GLY A 353 5.23 -4.73 -6.94
C GLY A 353 5.08 -4.57 -5.43
N ILE A 354 5.31 -3.37 -4.89
CA ILE A 354 5.35 -3.06 -3.45
C ILE A 354 4.45 -1.86 -3.10
N GLY A 355 3.66 -1.99 -2.04
CA GLY A 355 2.85 -0.90 -1.48
C GLY A 355 2.74 -1.05 0.02
N GLY A 356 3.55 -0.29 0.75
CA GLY A 356 3.89 -0.56 2.14
C GLY A 356 2.76 -0.47 3.14
N ASP A 357 1.72 0.31 2.83
CA ASP A 357 0.64 0.65 3.77
C ASP A 357 1.17 1.37 5.03
N TYR A 358 2.32 2.04 4.89
CA TYR A 358 2.94 2.80 5.97
C TYR A 358 2.05 3.96 6.41
N ASP A 359 2.07 4.24 7.71
CA ASP A 359 1.15 5.16 8.39
C ASP A 359 -0.34 4.77 8.34
N GLY A 360 -0.73 3.77 7.53
CA GLY A 360 -2.06 3.12 7.49
C GLY A 360 -2.13 1.87 8.38
N GLY A 361 -0.97 1.27 8.66
CA GLY A 361 -0.79 0.18 9.62
C GLY A 361 0.37 -0.75 9.26
N GLY A 362 0.85 -0.69 8.03
CA GLY A 362 1.98 -1.44 7.50
C GLY A 362 3.29 -1.17 8.24
N TYR A 363 3.95 -2.24 8.67
CA TYR A 363 5.32 -2.31 9.16
C TYR A 363 5.63 -3.75 9.60
N LEU A 364 6.91 -4.11 9.53
CA LEU A 364 7.44 -5.42 9.90
C LEU A 364 8.45 -5.28 11.05
N ALA A 365 8.82 -6.40 11.67
CA ALA A 365 9.81 -6.44 12.75
C ALA A 365 11.20 -5.91 12.32
N ASP A 366 11.57 -6.16 11.06
CA ASP A 366 12.84 -5.85 10.41
C ASP A 366 12.66 -4.98 9.16
N CYS A 367 11.52 -4.29 9.08
CA CYS A 367 11.24 -3.22 8.14
C CYS A 367 10.20 -2.30 8.81
N PHE A 368 10.66 -1.56 9.82
CA PHE A 368 9.80 -0.78 10.69
C PHE A 368 9.28 0.47 10.01
N ASP A 369 10.12 1.14 9.22
CA ASP A 369 9.79 2.36 8.48
C ASP A 369 10.45 2.40 7.10
N ILE A 370 10.14 3.43 6.32
CA ILE A 370 10.60 3.53 4.93
C ILE A 370 12.12 3.56 4.78
N SER A 371 12.88 3.86 5.84
CA SER A 371 14.34 3.85 5.80
C SER A 371 14.94 2.45 5.71
N GLU A 372 14.12 1.41 5.88
CA GLU A 372 14.54 0.00 5.92
C GLU A 372 14.14 -0.78 4.66
N TYR A 373 13.62 -0.13 3.62
CA TYR A 373 13.18 -0.77 2.36
C TYR A 373 14.26 -1.55 1.62
N GLU A 374 15.53 -1.22 1.84
CA GLU A 374 16.65 -2.02 1.35
C GLU A 374 16.57 -3.49 1.80
N ASN A 375 15.98 -3.76 2.98
CA ASN A 375 15.84 -5.12 3.52
C ASN A 375 14.97 -6.01 2.63
N LEU A 376 13.92 -5.46 2.01
CA LEU A 376 13.10 -6.18 1.02
C LEU A 376 13.95 -6.60 -0.20
N THR A 377 14.83 -5.72 -0.67
CA THR A 377 15.73 -6.01 -1.80
C THR A 377 16.77 -7.05 -1.43
N ILE A 378 17.33 -6.98 -0.22
CA ILE A 378 18.26 -7.99 0.31
C ILE A 378 17.61 -9.36 0.29
N GLU A 379 16.38 -9.48 0.82
CA GLU A 379 15.68 -10.75 0.87
C GLU A 379 15.33 -11.29 -0.53
N MET A 380 14.85 -10.44 -1.45
CA MET A 380 14.62 -10.86 -2.83
C MET A 380 15.92 -11.32 -3.53
N VAL A 381 17.04 -10.63 -3.33
CA VAL A 381 18.33 -11.09 -3.90
C VAL A 381 18.78 -12.43 -3.30
N ARG A 382 18.56 -12.66 -2.01
CA ARG A 382 18.82 -13.95 -1.36
C ARG A 382 18.00 -15.07 -1.99
N ARG A 383 16.77 -14.78 -2.41
CA ARG A 383 15.86 -15.72 -3.10
C ARG A 383 16.14 -15.87 -4.60
N GLY A 384 17.12 -15.16 -5.13
CA GLY A 384 17.58 -15.31 -6.51
C GLY A 384 16.96 -14.37 -7.53
N TYR A 385 16.19 -13.36 -7.09
CA TYR A 385 15.68 -12.32 -7.99
C TYR A 385 16.85 -11.56 -8.65
N SER A 386 16.76 -11.38 -9.96
CA SER A 386 17.77 -10.65 -10.73
C SER A 386 17.56 -9.13 -10.65
N GLU A 387 18.57 -8.35 -11.05
CA GLU A 387 18.43 -6.88 -11.20
C GLU A 387 17.27 -6.52 -12.14
N LYS A 388 17.05 -7.32 -13.20
CA LYS A 388 15.95 -7.13 -14.14
C LYS A 388 14.58 -7.36 -13.49
N ASP A 389 14.47 -8.37 -12.64
CA ASP A 389 13.23 -8.66 -11.91
C ASP A 389 12.94 -7.58 -10.87
N LEU A 390 13.98 -7.15 -10.15
CA LEU A 390 13.86 -6.08 -9.15
C LEU A 390 13.48 -4.74 -9.77
N LYS A 391 14.00 -4.41 -10.96
CA LYS A 391 13.56 -3.21 -11.70
C LYS A 391 12.06 -3.25 -12.06
N LYS A 392 11.52 -4.45 -12.33
CA LYS A 392 10.09 -4.66 -12.57
C LYS A 392 9.26 -4.48 -11.31
N ILE A 393 9.61 -5.23 -10.27
CA ILE A 393 8.92 -5.24 -8.97
C ILE A 393 8.91 -3.85 -8.34
N TRP A 394 10.05 -3.16 -8.35
CA TRP A 394 10.16 -1.86 -7.70
C TRP A 394 9.46 -0.71 -8.41
N GLY A 395 9.08 -0.84 -9.68
CA GLY A 395 8.34 0.28 -10.30
C GLY A 395 7.93 0.10 -11.75
N ASP A 396 8.73 -0.57 -12.61
CA ASP A 396 8.40 -0.63 -14.04
C ASP A 396 7.03 -1.28 -14.28
N ASN A 397 6.63 -2.27 -13.47
CA ASN A 397 5.32 -2.92 -13.60
C ASN A 397 4.16 -1.96 -13.36
N PHE A 398 4.24 -1.16 -12.29
CA PHE A 398 3.23 -0.16 -11.99
C PHE A 398 3.20 0.94 -13.06
N PHE A 399 4.36 1.44 -13.48
CA PHE A 399 4.42 2.47 -14.52
C PHE A 399 3.91 1.99 -15.88
N ARG A 400 4.10 0.71 -16.23
CA ARG A 400 3.46 0.10 -17.39
C ARG A 400 1.94 0.22 -17.29
N VAL A 401 1.35 -0.21 -16.16
CA VAL A 401 -0.11 -0.12 -15.94
C VAL A 401 -0.59 1.33 -16.01
N MET A 402 0.12 2.25 -15.36
CA MET A 402 -0.20 3.68 -15.38
C MET A 402 -0.24 4.24 -16.81
N LYS A 403 0.73 3.85 -17.65
CA LYS A 403 0.77 4.24 -19.07
C LYS A 403 -0.37 3.63 -19.88
N ASP A 404 -0.67 2.35 -19.67
CA ASP A 404 -1.75 1.65 -20.38
C ASP A 404 -3.13 2.23 -20.03
N VAL A 405 -3.36 2.53 -18.75
CA VAL A 405 -4.58 3.18 -18.27
C VAL A 405 -4.73 4.59 -18.88
N LYS A 406 -3.65 5.39 -18.89
CA LYS A 406 -3.66 6.71 -19.53
C LYS A 406 -4.01 6.61 -21.01
N LYS A 407 -3.41 5.66 -21.73
CA LYS A 407 -3.64 5.42 -23.16
C LYS A 407 -5.08 5.00 -23.45
N VAL A 408 -5.71 4.20 -22.59
CA VAL A 408 -7.14 3.86 -22.71
C VAL A 408 -7.99 5.11 -22.58
N GLY A 409 -7.74 5.96 -21.57
CA GLY A 409 -8.47 7.22 -21.40
C GLY A 409 -8.31 8.18 -22.58
N GLU A 410 -7.10 8.30 -23.13
CA GLU A 410 -6.85 9.10 -24.34
C GLU A 410 -7.68 8.62 -25.53
N LYS A 411 -7.73 7.30 -25.78
CA LYS A 411 -8.53 6.71 -26.86
C LYS A 411 -10.04 6.89 -26.68
N ILE A 412 -10.53 6.79 -25.45
CA ILE A 412 -11.96 7.00 -25.17
C ILE A 412 -12.31 8.47 -25.43
N ARG A 413 -11.47 9.42 -25.00
CA ARG A 413 -11.71 10.86 -25.21
C ARG A 413 -11.57 11.29 -26.66
N SER A 414 -10.70 10.66 -27.45
CA SER A 414 -10.58 10.93 -28.89
C SER A 414 -11.68 10.28 -29.74
N GLY A 415 -12.45 9.33 -29.18
CA GLY A 415 -13.45 8.56 -29.91
C GLY A 415 -12.90 7.30 -30.60
N ASP A 416 -11.60 7.00 -30.44
CA ASP A 416 -10.95 5.80 -31.00
C ASP A 416 -11.28 4.51 -30.23
N MET A 417 -11.96 4.63 -29.09
CA MET A 417 -12.48 3.52 -28.30
C MET A 417 -13.86 3.89 -27.75
N ALA A 418 -14.81 2.97 -27.86
CA ALA A 418 -16.13 3.16 -27.28
C ALA A 418 -16.04 3.22 -25.74
N MET A 419 -16.83 4.11 -25.15
CA MET A 419 -16.93 4.28 -23.70
C MET A 419 -17.63 3.08 -23.03
N ARG A 420 -18.48 2.34 -23.78
CA ARG A 420 -19.14 1.09 -23.36
C ARG A 420 -18.95 0.01 -24.42
#